data_AF-A0A658NJ72-F1
#
_entry.id   AF-A0A658NJ72-F1
#
_cell.length_a   1.000
_cell.length_b   1.000
_cell.length_c   1.000
_cell.angle_alpha   90.00
_cell.angle_beta   90.00
_cell.angle_gamma   90.00
#
_symmetry.space_group_name_H-M   'P 1'
#
loop_
_entity.id
_entity.type
_entity.pdbx_description
1 polymer ?
#
loop_
_entity_poly.entity_id
_entity_poly.type
_entity_poly.pdbx_seq_one_letter_code
_entity_poly.pdbx_strand_id
1 'polypeptide(L)' 'MLRSLILNAVDPRIGGVLIRGERGTAKSTAARALAALLPPMKVVSDCRFGCDPDKPATWCTECRERFV' A
#
# COMPACT_ATOMS: atom_id res chain seq x y z
N MET A 1 -0.95 11.06 -15.06
CA MET A 1 -1.45 10.73 -13.71
C MET A 1 -1.80 9.25 -13.54
N LEU A 2 -2.77 8.70 -14.27
CA LEU A 2 -3.15 7.28 -14.08
C LEU A 2 -2.00 6.31 -14.42
N ARG A 3 -1.30 6.52 -15.54
CA ARG A 3 -0.15 5.68 -15.92
C ARG A 3 0.94 5.63 -14.86
N SER A 4 1.27 6.76 -14.22
CA SER A 4 2.29 6.78 -13.17
C SER A 4 1.86 6.01 -11.93
N LEU A 5 0.57 6.05 -11.56
CA LEU A 5 0.04 5.24 -10.45
C LEU A 5 0.08 3.74 -10.78
N ILE A 6 -0.28 3.36 -12.01
CA ILE A 6 -0.21 1.96 -12.47
C ILE A 6 1.24 1.47 -12.47
N LEU A 7 2.18 2.25 -13.02
CA LEU A 7 3.60 1.89 -13.03
C LEU A 7 4.15 1.71 -11.61
N ASN A 8 3.74 2.57 -10.68
CA ASN A 8 4.16 2.46 -9.29
C ASN A 8 3.56 1.23 -8.57
N ALA A 9 2.35 0.83 -8.93
CA ALA A 9 1.75 -0.41 -8.43
C ALA A 9 2.45 -1.66 -8.99
N VAL A 10 3.01 -1.59 -10.21
CA VAL A 10 3.77 -2.68 -10.84
C VAL A 10 5.19 -2.76 -10.29
N ASP A 11 5.91 -1.64 -10.21
CA ASP A 11 7.26 -1.57 -9.65
C ASP A 11 7.39 -0.42 -8.63
N PRO A 12 7.26 -0.73 -7.32
CA PRO A 12 7.40 0.28 -6.26
C PRO A 12 8.79 0.93 -6.21
N ARG A 13 9.84 0.32 -6.80
CA ARG A 13 11.21 0.86 -6.78
C ARG A 13 11.36 2.14 -7.61
N ILE A 14 10.37 2.46 -8.45
CA ILE A 14 10.27 3.74 -9.16
C ILE A 14 10.21 4.92 -8.18
N GLY A 15 9.79 4.69 -6.93
CA GLY A 15 9.69 5.71 -5.89
C GLY A 15 8.35 6.43 -5.88
N GLY A 16 8.28 7.60 -5.24
CA GLY A 16 7.02 8.33 -5.08
C GLY A 16 6.52 8.99 -6.37
N VAL A 17 5.20 9.06 -6.54
CA VAL A 17 4.55 9.76 -7.66
C VAL A 17 4.04 11.14 -7.21
N LEU A 18 4.60 12.22 -7.77
CA LEU A 18 4.11 13.57 -7.55
C LEU A 18 2.97 13.91 -8.53
N ILE A 19 1.77 14.14 -8.01
CA ILE A 19 0.61 14.56 -8.80
C ILE A 19 0.29 16.03 -8.52
N ARG A 20 0.55 16.92 -9.48
CA ARG A 20 0.18 18.34 -9.41
C ARG A 20 -1.11 18.64 -10.18
N GLY A 21 -1.83 19.66 -9.76
CA GLY A 21 -3.03 20.16 -10.43
C GLY A 21 -3.92 20.98 -9.49
N GLU A 22 -4.90 21.69 -10.03
CA GLU A 22 -5.82 22.56 -9.29
C GLU A 22 -6.74 21.80 -8.32
N ARG A 23 -7.39 22.51 -7.39
CA ARG A 23 -8.43 21.90 -6.54
C ARG A 23 -9.55 21.35 -7.43
N GLY A 24 -10.07 20.16 -7.10
CA GLY A 24 -11.15 19.53 -7.86
C GLY A 24 -10.70 18.61 -9.00
N THR A 25 -9.40 18.47 -9.28
CA THR A 25 -8.90 17.59 -10.37
C THR A 25 -8.80 16.09 -10.02
N ALA A 26 -9.57 15.62 -9.04
CA ALA A 26 -9.66 14.19 -8.66
C ALA A 26 -8.34 13.46 -8.32
N LYS A 27 -7.28 14.18 -7.94
CA LYS A 27 -5.94 13.60 -7.63
C LYS A 27 -5.99 12.53 -6.55
N SER A 28 -6.57 12.87 -5.38
CA SER A 28 -6.72 11.93 -4.27
C SER A 28 -7.78 10.87 -4.53
N THR A 29 -8.75 11.18 -5.41
CA THR A 29 -9.79 10.23 -5.83
C THR A 29 -9.16 9.10 -6.62
N ALA A 30 -8.33 9.38 -7.63
CA ALA A 30 -7.73 8.30 -8.41
C ALA A 30 -6.73 7.45 -7.61
N ALA A 31 -5.95 8.06 -6.71
CA ALA A 31 -5.04 7.31 -5.84
C ALA A 31 -5.82 6.31 -4.94
N ARG A 32 -6.91 6.76 -4.32
CA ARG A 32 -7.78 5.89 -3.52
C ARG A 32 -8.54 4.87 -4.35
N ALA A 33 -9.03 5.26 -5.53
CA ALA A 33 -9.71 4.35 -6.44
C ALA A 33 -8.80 3.22 -6.91
N LEU A 34 -7.52 3.51 -7.19
CA LEU A 34 -6.55 2.46 -7.53
C LEU A 34 -6.37 1.48 -6.36
N ALA A 35 -6.19 1.98 -5.13
CA ALA A 35 -6.05 1.11 -3.96
C ALA A 35 -7.27 0.18 -3.76
N ALA A 36 -8.48 0.67 -4.05
CA ALA A 36 -9.72 -0.11 -3.96
C ALA A 36 -9.86 -1.17 -5.07
N LEU A 37 -9.13 -1.03 -6.18
CA LEU A 37 -9.16 -1.98 -7.31
C LEU A 37 -8.10 -3.08 -7.16
N LEU A 38 -7.09 -2.89 -6.32
CA LEU A 38 -6.04 -3.89 -6.10
C LEU A 38 -6.55 -5.05 -5.25
N PRO A 39 -5.98 -6.26 -5.40
CA PRO A 39 -6.30 -7.39 -4.55
C PRO A 39 -6.07 -7.06 -3.07
N PRO A 40 -6.87 -7.63 -2.15
CA PRO A 40 -6.63 -7.48 -0.73
C PRO A 40 -5.27 -8.08 -0.35
N MET A 41 -4.54 -7.40 0.54
CA MET A 41 -3.30 -7.93 1.09
C MET A 41 -3.60 -8.89 2.25
N LYS A 42 -2.88 -10.02 2.30
CA LYS A 42 -2.84 -10.86 3.49
C LYS A 42 -2.06 -10.14 4.58
N VAL A 43 -2.68 -9.93 5.73
CA VAL A 43 -2.05 -9.27 6.87
C VAL A 43 -2.38 -10.01 8.16
N VAL A 44 -1.47 -9.98 9.13
CA VAL A 44 -1.74 -10.46 10.49
C VAL A 44 -2.88 -9.62 11.10
N SER A 45 -3.83 -10.29 11.75
CA SER A 45 -5.00 -9.63 12.34
C SER A 45 -4.60 -8.55 13.35
N ASP A 46 -5.22 -7.37 13.18
CA ASP A 46 -5.00 -6.17 13.99
C ASP A 46 -3.58 -5.62 13.96
N CYS A 47 -2.76 -6.00 12.97
CA CYS A 47 -1.43 -5.44 12.80
C CYS A 47 -1.49 -4.06 12.12
N ARG A 48 -1.13 -3.01 12.87
CA ARG A 48 -1.01 -1.62 12.37
C ARG A 48 -0.03 -1.44 11.20
N PHE A 49 0.93 -2.35 11.06
CA PHE A 49 1.97 -2.31 10.02
C PHE A 49 1.65 -3.23 8.83
N GLY A 50 0.59 -4.04 8.90
CA GLY A 50 0.22 -4.98 7.84
C GLY A 50 1.27 -6.07 7.60
N CYS A 51 1.82 -6.67 8.67
CA CYS A 51 2.79 -7.76 8.54
C CYS A 51 2.21 -8.94 7.76
N ASP A 52 3.03 -9.53 6.88
CA ASP A 52 2.67 -10.71 6.08
C ASP A 52 2.65 -11.97 6.98
N PRO A 53 1.51 -12.65 7.16
CA PRO A 53 1.41 -13.86 7.98
C PRO A 53 2.35 -14.98 7.52
N ASP A 54 2.64 -15.04 6.23
CA ASP A 54 3.45 -16.10 5.62
C ASP A 54 4.96 -15.82 5.76
N LYS A 55 5.36 -14.67 6.35
CA LYS A 55 6.78 -14.27 6.53
C LYS A 55 7.13 -13.78 7.95
N PRO A 56 7.19 -14.69 8.95
CA PRO A 56 7.49 -14.35 10.35
C PRO A 56 8.80 -13.57 10.57
N ALA A 57 9.81 -13.81 9.73
CA ALA A 57 11.09 -13.09 9.80
C ALA A 57 10.95 -11.56 9.60
N THR A 58 9.87 -11.11 8.95
CA THR A 58 9.60 -9.70 8.65
C THR A 58 8.56 -9.06 9.57
N TRP A 59 8.08 -9.79 10.57
CA TRP A 59 7.06 -9.29 11.47
C TRP A 59 7.55 -8.07 12.26
N CYS A 60 6.63 -7.20 12.66
CA CYS A 60 6.92 -6.16 13.64
C CYS A 60 7.11 -6.78 15.02
N THR A 61 7.63 -6.00 15.97
CA THR A 61 7.85 -6.45 17.35
C THR A 61 6.55 -6.93 18.00
N GLU A 62 5.45 -6.18 17.83
CA GLU A 62 4.12 -6.54 18.38
C GLU A 62 3.61 -7.90 17.85
N CYS A 63 3.80 -8.20 16.56
CA CYS A 63 3.37 -9.48 15.99
C CYS A 63 4.27 -10.63 16.45
N ARG A 64 5.58 -10.40 16.62
CA ARG A 64 6.48 -11.42 17.18
C ARG A 64 6.08 -11.78 18.61
N GLU A 65 5.88 -10.81 19.47
CA GLU A 65 5.52 -11.04 20.88
C GLU A 65 4.15 -11.74 21.06
N ARG A 66 3.22 -11.56 20.10
CA ARG A 66 1.89 -12.18 20.15
C ARG A 66 1.86 -13.64 19.69
N PHE A 67 2.76 -14.04 18.79
CA PHE A 67 2.66 -15.29 18.04
C PHE A 67 3.93 -16.17 18.06
N VAL A 68 5.04 -15.68 18.63
CA VAL A 68 6.26 -16.45 18.92
C VAL A 68 6.32 -16.71 20.42
#